data_AF-A0A8J6XVM7-F1
#
_entry.id   AF-A0A8J6XVM7-F1
#
_cell.length_a   1.000
_cell.length_b   1.000
_cell.length_c   1.000
_cell.angle_alpha   90.00
_cell.angle_beta   90.00
_cell.angle_gamma   90.00
#
_symmetry.space_group_name_H-M   'P 1'
#
loop_
_entity.id
_entity.type
_entity.pdbx_description
1 polymer ?
#
loop_
_entity_poly.entity_id
_entity_poly.type
_entity_poly.pdbx_seq_one_letter_code
_entity_poly.pdbx_strand_id
1 'polypeptide(L)' 'MEFEEAATVLYDEMAITLRSDDAGETRFVTLGAASSDKILVVVYTCRGDRPRLISARKATAKERRQYEG' A
#
# COMPACT_ATOMS: atom_id res chain seq x y z
N MET A 1 6.34 10.97 6.57
CA MET A 1 5.55 10.43 5.45
C MET A 1 4.16 10.98 5.68
N GLU A 2 3.68 11.75 4.71
CA GLU A 2 2.33 12.32 4.76
C GLU A 2 1.32 11.21 4.41
N PHE A 3 0.16 11.24 5.06
CA PHE A 3 -0.90 10.26 4.78
C PHE A 3 -1.45 10.39 3.35
N GLU A 4 -1.50 11.62 2.84
CA GLU A 4 -1.92 11.93 1.47
C GLU A 4 -0.94 11.35 0.43
N GLU A 5 0.37 11.48 0.67
CA GLU A 5 1.42 10.87 -0.16
C GLU A 5 1.26 9.34 -0.17
N ALA A 6 1.01 8.70 0.97
CA ALA A 6 0.81 7.25 1.04
C ALA A 6 -0.44 6.79 0.26
N ALA A 7 -1.51 7.58 0.24
CA ALA A 7 -2.72 7.24 -0.51
C ALA A 7 -2.47 7.20 -2.03
N THR A 8 -1.48 7.94 -2.54
CA THR A 8 -1.14 7.94 -3.98
C THR A 8 -0.71 6.57 -4.50
N VAL A 9 -0.15 5.73 -3.63
CA VAL A 9 0.27 4.34 -3.93
C VAL A 9 -0.91 3.48 -4.38
N LEU A 10 -2.14 3.79 -3.96
CA LEU A 10 -3.33 3.05 -4.37
C LEU A 10 -3.74 3.34 -5.83
N TYR A 11 -3.17 4.38 -6.43
CA TYR A 11 -3.38 4.76 -7.83
C TYR A 11 -2.23 4.33 -8.74
N ASP A 12 -1.21 3.67 -8.20
CA ASP A 12 -0.11 3.12 -8.99
C ASP A 12 -0.57 1.85 -9.71
N GLU A 13 -0.52 1.88 -11.04
CA GLU A 13 -0.94 0.77 -11.92
C GLU A 13 -0.05 -0.47 -11.77
N MET A 14 1.21 -0.31 -11.34
CA MET A 14 2.13 -1.41 -11.09
C MET A 14 2.11 -1.91 -9.64
N ALA A 15 1.20 -1.37 -8.82
CA ALA A 15 1.16 -1.70 -7.40
C ALA A 15 0.82 -3.17 -7.16
N ILE A 16 1.61 -3.82 -6.31
CA ILE A 16 1.39 -5.19 -5.89
C ILE A 16 0.51 -5.16 -4.65
N THR A 17 -0.75 -5.61 -4.79
CA THR A 17 -1.70 -5.67 -3.67
C THR A 17 -1.92 -7.10 -3.20
N LEU A 18 -1.68 -7.33 -1.91
CA LEU A 18 -1.94 -8.57 -1.22
C LEU A 18 -3.14 -8.41 -0.29
N ARG A 19 -4.17 -9.23 -0.49
CA ARG A 19 -5.31 -9.31 0.42
C ARG A 19 -4.98 -10.27 1.56
N SER A 20 -5.26 -9.85 2.79
CA SER A 20 -5.13 -10.63 4.01
C SER A 20 -6.39 -10.47 4.83
N ASP A 21 -7.17 -11.54 4.97
CA ASP A 21 -8.33 -11.57 5.85
C ASP A 21 -7.87 -12.15 7.20
N ASP A 22 -7.92 -11.33 8.25
CA ASP A 22 -7.49 -11.71 9.60
C ASP A 22 -8.64 -11.48 10.58
N ALA A 23 -9.10 -12.55 11.25
CA ALA A 23 -10.16 -12.53 12.26
C ALA A 23 -11.45 -11.77 11.85
N GLY A 24 -11.82 -11.80 10.57
CA GLY A 24 -13.01 -11.12 10.03
C GLY A 24 -12.78 -9.67 9.61
N GLU A 25 -11.56 -9.15 9.72
CA GLU A 25 -11.17 -7.85 9.16
C GLU A 25 -10.39 -8.07 7.85
N THR A 26 -10.99 -7.65 6.72
CA THR A 26 -10.30 -7.66 5.43
C THR A 26 -9.28 -6.52 5.40
N ARG A 27 -8.00 -6.87 5.30
CA ARG A 27 -6.88 -5.96 5.14
C ARG A 27 -6.24 -6.15 3.77
N PHE A 28 -5.71 -5.06 3.25
CA PHE A 28 -4.97 -5.01 2.01
C PHE A 28 -3.61 -4.42 2.30
N VAL A 29 -2.58 -5.06 1.78
CA VAL A 29 -1.19 -4.60 1.83
C VAL A 29 -0.76 -4.32 0.40
N THR A 30 -0.61 -3.05 0.07
CA THR A 30 -0.20 -2.61 -1.27
C THR A 30 1.22 -2.09 -1.22
N LEU A 31 2.07 -2.63 -2.09
CA LEU A 31 3.43 -2.19 -2.35
C LEU A 31 3.43 -1.48 -3.70
N GLY A 32 3.76 -0.18 -3.71
CA GLY A 32 3.77 0.59 -4.94
C GLY A 32 4.51 1.92 -4.83
N ALA A 33 4.63 2.62 -5.95
CA ALA A 33 5.24 3.93 -6.03
C ALA A 33 4.26 5.02 -5.57
N ALA A 34 4.72 5.87 -4.66
CA ALA A 34 4.02 7.11 -4.35
C ALA A 34 4.31 8.19 -5.40
N SER A 35 3.52 9.27 -5.42
CA SER A 35 3.73 10.42 -6.32
C SER A 35 5.11 11.08 -6.20
N SER A 36 5.83 10.82 -5.12
CA SER A 36 7.20 11.27 -4.87
C SER A 36 8.29 10.31 -5.36
N ASP A 37 7.92 9.32 -6.18
CA ASP A 37 8.79 8.26 -6.71
C ASP A 37 9.37 7.33 -5.62
N LYS A 38 8.80 7.37 -4.41
CA LYS A 38 9.19 6.49 -3.30
C LYS A 38 8.33 5.24 -3.31
N ILE A 39 8.97 4.08 -3.26
CA ILE A 39 8.25 2.82 -3.05
C ILE A 39 7.84 2.69 -1.58
N LEU A 40 6.54 2.56 -1.35
CA LEU A 40 5.91 2.46 -0.04
C LEU A 40 5.11 1.17 0.08
N VAL A 41 4.95 0.72 1.32
CA VAL A 41 4.01 -0.32 1.71
C VAL A 41 2.88 0.35 2.47
N VAL A 42 1.66 0.19 1.96
CA VAL A 42 0.43 0.77 2.51
C VAL A 42 -0.48 -0.37 2.94
N VAL A 43 -0.88 -0.33 4.21
CA VAL A 43 -1.88 -1.24 4.78
C VAL A 43 -3.18 -0.48 4.94
N TYR A 44 -4.25 -0.99 4.36
CA TYR A 44 -5.58 -0.38 4.45
C TYR A 44 -6.67 -1.43 4.56
N THR A 45 -7.86 -1.00 4.94
CA THR A 45 -9.08 -1.80 4.91
C THR A 45 -10.14 -1.06 4.11
N CYS A 46 -11.06 -1.79 3.48
CA CYS A 46 -12.19 -1.20 2.77
C CYS A 46 -13.42 -1.24 3.69
N ARG A 47 -13.99 -0.07 3.99
CA ARG A 47 -15.31 0.03 4.64
C ARG A 47 -16.29 0.62 3.62
N GLY A 48 -17.11 -0.24 3.02
CA GLY A 48 -17.88 0.12 1.82
C GLY A 48 -16.93 0.43 0.66
N ASP A 49 -17.20 1.51 -0.07
CA ASP A 49 -16.42 1.92 -1.24
C ASP A 49 -15.21 2.82 -0.92
N ARG A 50 -14.89 3.04 0.36
CA ARG A 50 -13.79 3.93 0.77
C ARG A 50 -12.64 3.15 1.39
N PRO A 51 -11.41 3.26 0.86
CA PRO A 51 -10.23 2.71 1.51
C PRO A 51 -9.90 3.57 2.74
N ARG A 52 -9.67 2.91 3.87
CA ARG A 52 -9.16 3.52 5.10
C ARG A 52 -7.76 2.99 5.36
N LEU A 53 -6.77 3.86 5.17
CA LEU A 53 -5.38 3.54 5.50
C LEU A 53 -5.24 3.29 7.01
N ILE A 54 -4.61 2.17 7.35
CA ILE A 54 -4.29 1.73 8.71
C ILE A 54 -2.84 2.10 9.03
N SER A 55 -1.92 1.85 8.09
CA SER A 55 -0.50 2.11 8.25
C SER A 55 0.17 2.35 6.91
N ALA A 56 1.24 3.13 6.90
CA ALA A 56 2.08 3.33 5.73
C ALA A 56 3.54 3.39 6.18
N ARG A 57 4.43 2.70 5.45
CA ARG A 57 5.86 2.72 5.70
C ARG A 57 6.65 2.68 4.40
N LYS A 58 7.92 3.05 4.47
CA LYS A 58 8.84 2.86 3.33
C LYS A 58 9.01 1.37 3.07
N ALA A 59 9.05 0.99 1.80
CA ALA A 59 9.44 -0.35 1.41
C ALA A 59 10.89 -0.62 1.81
N THR A 60 11.14 -1.83 2.31
CA THR A 60 12.49 -2.34 2.54
C THR A 60 13.21 -2.58 1.22
N ALA A 61 14.54 -2.71 1.23
CA ALA A 61 15.31 -2.98 0.01
C ALA A 61 14.83 -4.26 -0.71
N LYS A 62 14.40 -5.28 0.05
CA LYS A 62 13.85 -6.52 -0.51
C LYS A 62 12.51 -6.28 -1.22
N GLU A 63 11.61 -5.52 -0.59
CA GLU A 63 10.31 -5.19 -1.16
C GLU A 63 10.45 -4.30 -2.39
N ARG A 64 11.37 -3.32 -2.38
CA ARG A 64 11.66 -2.52 -3.58
C ARG A 64 12.07 -3.37 -4.76
N ARG A 65 13.00 -4.30 -4.54
CA ARG A 65 13.42 -5.24 -5.59
C ARG A 65 12.26 -6.09 -6.09
N GLN A 66 11.36 -6.51 -5.21
CA GLN A 66 10.16 -7.25 -5.62
C GLN A 66 9.21 -6.41 -6.48
N TYR A 67 9.15 -5.10 -6.27
CA TYR A 67 8.36 -4.18 -7.08
C TYR A 67 9.05 -3.85 -8.43
N GLU A 68 10.37 -3.67 -8.43
CA GLU A 68 11.14 -3.25 -9.61
C GLU A 68 11.52 -4.42 -10.55
N GLY A 69 11.53 -5.67 -10.07
CA GLY A 69 11.94 -6.87 -10.83
C GLY A 69 13.37 -7.32 -10.56
#